data_AF-A0A925K084-F1
#
_entry.id   AF-A0A925K084-F1
#
_cell.length_a   1.000
_cell.length_b   1.000
_cell.length_c   1.000
_cell.angle_alpha   90.00
_cell.angle_beta   90.00
_cell.angle_gamma   90.00
#
_symmetry.space_group_name_H-M   'P 1'
#
loop_
_entity.id
_entity.type
_entity.pdbx_description
1 polymer ?
#
loop_
_entity_poly.entity_id
_entity_poly.type
_entity_poly.pdbx_seq_one_letter_code
_entity_poly.pdbx_strand_id
1 'polypeptide(L)'
;MSTATKKEHKSNRPERGGVVTLVEAIRQGLWEEMERDPSVFLIGEDVGAYGGAFKVTDGLLDEFGEERVIDTPISEAAIVGAACGAALMGMRPVAEFQFIDFISPGFDMLTNYAAKCRYRWGAGLATVFRGPCGAGVHSGPFHSLNAEAFFINTAGLKMVEPSTPYDAKGLIKAAIRDPDPVLYFEHKKLYRLPRLREEIPEDDYIVEIGKARTRREGRDLS
;
A
#
# COMPACT_ATOMS: atom_id res chain seq x y z
N MET A 1 -38.65 -23.73 5.21
CA MET A 1 -37.99 -22.43 5.41
C MET A 1 -36.78 -22.68 6.30
N SER A 2 -35.59 -22.78 5.70
CA SER A 2 -34.35 -22.99 6.45
C SER A 2 -33.89 -21.63 6.97
N THR A 3 -33.89 -21.46 8.27
CA THR A 3 -33.39 -20.27 8.97
C THR A 3 -31.88 -20.19 8.78
N ALA A 4 -31.45 -19.30 7.88
CA ALA A 4 -30.06 -18.90 7.80
C ALA A 4 -29.69 -18.18 9.11
N THR A 5 -28.95 -18.86 9.97
CA THR A 5 -28.25 -18.24 11.10
C THR A 5 -27.36 -17.13 10.55
N LYS A 6 -27.70 -15.87 10.82
CA LYS A 6 -26.77 -14.75 10.71
C LYS A 6 -25.56 -15.10 11.57
N LYS A 7 -24.41 -15.39 10.95
CA LYS A 7 -23.14 -15.43 11.66
C LYS A 7 -23.00 -14.07 12.35
N GLU A 8 -22.80 -14.06 13.66
CA GLU A 8 -22.38 -12.85 14.37
C GLU A 8 -21.09 -12.35 13.71
N HIS A 9 -21.17 -11.15 13.12
CA HIS A 9 -20.02 -10.49 12.50
C HIS A 9 -19.12 -10.00 13.64
N LYS A 10 -18.19 -10.85 14.09
CA LYS A 10 -17.08 -10.38 14.92
C LYS A 10 -16.19 -9.53 14.03
N SER A 11 -16.22 -8.22 14.23
CA SER A 11 -15.34 -7.28 13.51
C SER A 11 -13.90 -7.78 13.62
N ASN A 12 -13.27 -7.99 12.47
CA ASN A 12 -11.89 -8.46 12.37
C ASN A 12 -10.89 -7.27 12.44
N ARG A 13 -11.30 -6.21 13.15
CA ARG A 13 -10.56 -4.96 13.31
C ARG A 13 -9.21 -5.23 13.96
N PRO A 14 -8.10 -4.85 13.32
CA PRO A 14 -6.79 -4.95 13.94
C PRO A 14 -6.70 -3.97 15.11
N GLU A 15 -5.94 -4.33 16.13
CA GLU A 15 -5.57 -3.42 17.22
C GLU A 15 -4.91 -2.16 16.64
N ARG A 16 -5.06 -1.00 17.28
CA ARG A 16 -4.42 0.24 16.79
C ARG A 16 -2.91 0.26 17.04
N GLY A 17 -2.43 -0.42 18.08
CA GLY A 17 -1.00 -0.50 18.42
C GLY A 17 -0.59 -1.94 18.75
N GLY A 18 0.48 -2.07 19.52
CA GLY A 18 0.96 -3.34 20.04
C GLY A 18 2.11 -3.95 19.22
N VAL A 19 2.48 -5.18 19.58
CA VAL A 19 3.62 -5.89 18.96
C VAL A 19 3.18 -6.53 17.66
N VAL A 20 3.61 -5.95 16.54
CA VAL A 20 3.15 -6.33 15.19
C VAL A 20 4.30 -6.69 14.26
N THR A 21 3.98 -7.48 13.25
CA THR A 21 4.82 -7.70 12.06
C THR A 21 4.64 -6.56 11.05
N LEU A 22 5.50 -6.53 10.02
CA LEU A 22 5.43 -5.50 8.98
C LEU A 22 4.13 -5.60 8.16
N VAL A 23 3.63 -6.81 7.88
CA VAL A 23 2.32 -6.99 7.20
C VAL A 23 1.15 -6.51 8.04
N GLU A 24 1.16 -6.80 9.35
CA GLU A 24 0.12 -6.35 10.28
C GLU A 24 0.12 -4.83 10.42
N ALA A 25 1.29 -4.19 10.46
CA ALA A 25 1.42 -2.74 10.53
C ALA A 25 0.87 -2.03 9.27
N ILE A 26 1.10 -2.59 8.07
CA ILE A 26 0.51 -2.05 6.83
C ILE A 26 -1.01 -2.20 6.88
N ARG A 27 -1.51 -3.38 7.27
CA ARG A 27 -2.96 -3.63 7.43
C ARG A 27 -3.62 -2.65 8.40
N GLN A 28 -2.98 -2.38 9.55
CA GLN A 28 -3.43 -1.37 10.51
C GLN A 28 -3.49 0.03 9.89
N GLY A 29 -2.45 0.43 9.15
CA GLY A 29 -2.43 1.72 8.47
C GLY A 29 -3.53 1.86 7.41
N LEU A 30 -3.76 0.83 6.60
CA LEU A 30 -4.86 0.80 5.62
C LEU A 30 -6.22 0.92 6.31
N TRP A 31 -6.44 0.13 7.37
CA TRP A 31 -7.68 0.13 8.12
C TRP A 31 -7.99 1.50 8.72
N GLU A 32 -7.01 2.10 9.39
CA GLU A 32 -7.16 3.41 10.02
C GLU A 32 -7.47 4.52 9.03
N GLU A 33 -6.82 4.54 7.85
CA GLU A 33 -7.12 5.55 6.83
C GLU A 33 -8.47 5.33 6.15
N MET A 34 -8.89 4.08 5.93
CA MET A 34 -10.21 3.78 5.39
C MET A 34 -11.34 4.12 6.37
N GLU A 35 -11.12 3.94 7.68
CA GLU A 35 -12.03 4.37 8.75
C GLU A 35 -12.10 5.90 8.83
N ARG A 36 -10.95 6.56 8.70
CA ARG A 36 -10.82 8.02 8.81
C ARG A 36 -11.43 8.77 7.63
N ASP A 37 -11.27 8.27 6.41
CA ASP A 37 -11.62 8.98 5.19
C ASP A 37 -12.46 8.10 4.25
N PRO A 38 -13.75 8.45 4.04
CA PRO A 38 -14.64 7.67 3.19
C PRO A 38 -14.24 7.65 1.71
N SER A 39 -13.33 8.53 1.29
CA SER A 39 -12.80 8.58 -0.08
C SER A 39 -11.67 7.57 -0.34
N VAL A 40 -11.11 6.95 0.71
CA VAL A 40 -10.01 5.97 0.59
C VAL A 40 -10.55 4.59 0.27
N PHE A 41 -10.13 3.95 -0.81
CA PHE A 41 -10.59 2.60 -1.13
C PHE A 41 -9.46 1.74 -1.71
N LEU A 42 -9.60 0.42 -1.60
CA LEU A 42 -8.66 -0.54 -2.15
C LEU A 42 -9.13 -1.03 -3.52
N ILE A 43 -8.19 -1.17 -4.44
CA ILE A 43 -8.43 -1.69 -5.78
C ILE A 43 -7.24 -2.56 -6.22
N GLY A 44 -7.50 -3.76 -6.72
CA GLY A 44 -6.44 -4.62 -7.21
C GLY A 44 -6.89 -6.06 -7.42
N GLU A 45 -5.95 -6.94 -7.70
CA GLU A 45 -6.20 -8.37 -7.89
C GLU A 45 -6.23 -9.10 -6.55
N ASP A 46 -7.34 -9.80 -6.29
CA ASP A 46 -7.56 -10.63 -5.09
C ASP A 46 -7.47 -9.87 -3.74
N VAL A 47 -7.65 -8.55 -3.74
CA VAL A 47 -7.63 -7.71 -2.53
C VAL A 47 -8.90 -7.85 -1.68
N GLY A 48 -10.00 -8.29 -2.29
CA GLY A 48 -11.31 -8.47 -1.68
C GLY A 48 -11.44 -9.77 -0.91
N ALA A 49 -12.20 -10.73 -1.45
CA ALA A 49 -12.61 -11.94 -0.72
C ALA A 49 -11.42 -12.82 -0.31
N TYR A 50 -10.31 -12.77 -1.05
CA TYR A 50 -9.09 -13.49 -0.71
C TYR A 50 -8.22 -12.75 0.32
N GLY A 51 -8.45 -11.45 0.58
CA GLY A 51 -7.69 -10.65 1.53
C GLY A 51 -6.24 -10.35 1.08
N GLY A 52 -5.97 -10.46 -0.22
CA GLY A 52 -4.66 -10.30 -0.84
C GLY A 52 -3.77 -11.55 -0.71
N ALA A 53 -2.88 -11.74 -1.68
CA ALA A 53 -1.95 -12.88 -1.72
C ALA A 53 -1.05 -12.99 -0.47
N PHE A 54 -0.78 -11.85 0.16
CA PHE A 54 0.03 -11.76 1.37
C PHE A 54 -0.79 -11.49 2.63
N LYS A 55 -2.13 -11.53 2.57
CA LYS A 55 -3.04 -11.23 3.70
C LYS A 55 -2.91 -9.82 4.27
N VAL A 56 -2.54 -8.86 3.42
CA VAL A 56 -2.43 -7.44 3.84
C VAL A 56 -3.82 -6.83 3.98
N THR A 57 -4.78 -7.21 3.14
CA THR A 57 -6.14 -6.65 3.10
C THR A 57 -7.18 -7.56 3.76
N ASP A 58 -6.74 -8.57 4.51
CA ASP A 58 -7.61 -9.53 5.18
C ASP A 58 -8.63 -8.84 6.11
N GLY A 59 -9.91 -9.22 5.99
CA GLY A 59 -11.01 -8.66 6.77
C GLY A 59 -11.42 -7.22 6.43
N LEU A 60 -10.75 -6.53 5.51
CA LEU A 60 -11.15 -5.17 5.12
C LEU A 60 -12.46 -5.19 4.31
N LEU A 61 -12.68 -6.21 3.47
CA LEU A 61 -13.93 -6.37 2.73
C LEU A 61 -15.12 -6.51 3.67
N ASP A 62 -14.97 -7.31 4.72
CA ASP A 62 -16.01 -7.57 5.72
C ASP A 62 -16.43 -6.30 6.49
N GLU A 63 -15.50 -5.37 6.70
CA GLU A 63 -15.76 -4.11 7.42
C GLU A 63 -16.25 -3.00 6.49
N PHE A 64 -15.60 -2.80 5.34
CA PHE A 64 -15.81 -1.63 4.48
C PHE A 64 -16.71 -1.90 3.27
N GLY A 65 -16.97 -3.18 2.94
CA GLY A 65 -17.85 -3.59 1.86
C GLY A 65 -17.21 -3.55 0.46
N GLU A 66 -17.90 -4.17 -0.50
CA GLU A 66 -17.45 -4.36 -1.89
C GLU A 66 -17.24 -3.05 -2.66
N GLU A 67 -17.88 -1.95 -2.24
CA GLU A 67 -17.68 -0.63 -2.87
C GLU A 67 -16.36 0.04 -2.45
N ARG A 68 -15.71 -0.45 -1.39
CA ARG A 68 -14.47 0.13 -0.81
C ARG A 68 -13.28 -0.84 -0.87
N VAL A 69 -13.53 -2.11 -1.16
CA VAL A 69 -12.49 -3.13 -1.41
C VAL A 69 -12.85 -3.88 -2.70
N ILE A 70 -12.25 -3.44 -3.80
CA ILE A 70 -12.68 -3.80 -5.15
C ILE A 70 -11.66 -4.75 -5.81
N ASP A 71 -12.10 -5.98 -6.08
CA ASP A 71 -11.36 -6.90 -6.94
C ASP A 71 -11.48 -6.47 -8.42
N THR A 72 -10.36 -6.44 -9.14
CA THR A 72 -10.30 -6.05 -10.55
C THR A 72 -10.15 -7.24 -11.49
N PRO A 73 -10.42 -7.08 -12.80
CA PRO A 73 -9.85 -7.96 -13.81
C PRO A 73 -8.31 -8.00 -13.69
N ILE A 74 -7.71 -9.09 -14.16
CA ILE A 74 -6.24 -9.28 -14.17
C ILE A 74 -5.64 -8.38 -15.26
N SER A 75 -5.32 -7.15 -14.90
CA SER A 75 -4.78 -6.12 -15.80
C SER A 75 -4.24 -4.94 -15.00
N GLU A 76 -2.93 -4.90 -14.83
CA GLU A 76 -2.24 -3.87 -14.04
C GLU A 76 -2.40 -2.47 -14.65
N ALA A 77 -2.47 -2.38 -15.99
CA ALA A 77 -2.78 -1.13 -16.67
C ALA A 77 -4.19 -0.61 -16.35
N ALA A 78 -5.18 -1.52 -16.24
CA ALA A 78 -6.54 -1.14 -15.87
C ALA A 78 -6.64 -0.71 -14.40
N ILE A 79 -5.92 -1.41 -13.49
CA ILE A 79 -5.81 -1.01 -12.08
C ILE A 79 -5.28 0.42 -11.98
N VAL A 80 -4.16 0.71 -12.66
CA VAL A 80 -3.54 2.04 -12.62
C VAL A 80 -4.46 3.09 -13.22
N GLY A 81 -5.06 2.82 -14.38
CA GLY A 81 -5.95 3.77 -15.04
C GLY A 81 -7.20 4.09 -14.21
N ALA A 82 -7.82 3.07 -13.63
CA ALA A 82 -8.99 3.23 -12.77
C ALA A 82 -8.66 4.04 -11.51
N ALA A 83 -7.53 3.74 -10.85
CA ALA A 83 -7.07 4.50 -9.70
C ALA A 83 -6.80 5.97 -10.05
N CYS A 84 -6.12 6.23 -11.16
CA CYS A 84 -5.88 7.60 -11.61
C CYS A 84 -7.19 8.35 -11.92
N GLY A 85 -8.13 7.70 -12.61
CA GLY A 85 -9.44 8.28 -12.91
C GLY A 85 -10.24 8.62 -11.65
N ALA A 86 -10.28 7.69 -10.68
CA ALA A 86 -10.95 7.91 -9.42
C ALA A 86 -10.31 9.04 -8.59
N ALA A 87 -8.98 9.12 -8.58
CA ALA A 87 -8.27 10.20 -7.89
C ALA A 87 -8.57 11.59 -8.45
N LEU A 88 -8.71 11.72 -9.78
CA LEU A 88 -9.17 12.97 -10.39
C LEU A 88 -10.59 13.36 -10.04
N MET A 89 -11.43 12.37 -9.70
CA MET A 89 -12.79 12.58 -9.20
C MET A 89 -12.83 12.88 -7.70
N GLY A 90 -11.68 13.06 -7.05
CA GLY A 90 -11.57 13.41 -5.63
C GLY A 90 -11.50 12.21 -4.69
N MET A 91 -11.36 10.99 -5.21
CA MET A 91 -11.16 9.79 -4.39
C MET A 91 -9.68 9.60 -4.02
N ARG A 92 -9.39 8.66 -3.11
CA ARG A 92 -8.03 8.34 -2.66
C ARG A 92 -7.74 6.84 -2.80
N PRO A 93 -7.61 6.33 -4.04
CA PRO A 93 -7.38 4.91 -4.27
C PRO A 93 -6.02 4.44 -3.73
N VAL A 94 -6.05 3.24 -3.17
CA VAL A 94 -4.89 2.45 -2.79
C VAL A 94 -4.87 1.22 -3.70
N ALA A 95 -4.12 1.34 -4.78
CA ALA A 95 -4.00 0.34 -5.83
C ALA A 95 -2.92 -0.71 -5.47
N GLU A 96 -3.28 -1.98 -5.42
CA GLU A 96 -2.36 -3.09 -5.17
C GLU A 96 -1.99 -3.80 -6.48
N PHE A 97 -0.69 -3.93 -6.74
CA PHE A 97 -0.16 -4.96 -7.63
C PHE A 97 0.13 -6.21 -6.82
N GLN A 98 -0.29 -7.38 -7.31
CA GLN A 98 -0.07 -8.64 -6.60
C GLN A 98 1.42 -8.92 -6.36
N PHE A 99 2.28 -8.53 -7.31
CA PHE A 99 3.72 -8.38 -7.17
C PHE A 99 4.20 -7.16 -7.95
N ILE A 100 5.21 -6.45 -7.43
CA ILE A 100 5.74 -5.26 -8.12
C ILE A 100 6.40 -5.59 -9.47
N ASP A 101 6.84 -6.83 -9.66
CA ASP A 101 7.34 -7.34 -10.93
C ASP A 101 6.35 -7.08 -12.09
N PHE A 102 5.05 -7.03 -11.78
CA PHE A 102 3.97 -6.79 -12.75
C PHE A 102 3.57 -5.31 -12.86
N ILE A 103 4.34 -4.37 -12.32
CA ILE A 103 4.08 -2.93 -12.51
C ILE A 103 4.29 -2.47 -13.96
N SER A 104 5.03 -3.23 -14.75
CA SER A 104 5.47 -2.84 -16.10
C SER A 104 4.34 -2.51 -17.10
N PRO A 105 3.16 -3.18 -17.13
CA PRO A 105 2.05 -2.77 -17.99
C PRO A 105 1.48 -1.39 -17.59
N GLY A 106 1.62 -0.99 -16.33
CA GLY A 106 1.22 0.33 -15.83
C GLY A 106 2.26 1.44 -16.05
N PHE A 107 3.43 1.13 -16.62
CA PHE A 107 4.57 2.05 -16.65
C PHE A 107 4.26 3.37 -17.37
N ASP A 108 3.61 3.34 -18.54
CA ASP A 108 3.24 4.55 -19.27
C ASP A 108 2.28 5.43 -18.46
N MET A 109 1.24 4.83 -17.86
CA MET A 109 0.28 5.57 -17.04
C MET A 109 0.94 6.15 -15.78
N LEU A 110 1.83 5.42 -15.11
CA LEU A 110 2.53 5.93 -13.94
C LEU A 110 3.45 7.10 -14.30
N THR A 111 4.23 6.96 -15.37
CA THR A 111 5.28 7.93 -15.71
C THR A 111 4.77 9.11 -16.53
N ASN A 112 3.92 8.89 -17.52
CA ASN A 112 3.45 9.93 -18.44
C ASN A 112 2.13 10.56 -18.05
N TYR A 113 1.35 9.91 -17.19
CA TYR A 113 0.09 10.46 -16.70
C TYR A 113 0.17 10.83 -15.22
N ALA A 114 0.31 9.86 -14.32
CA ALA A 114 0.21 10.07 -12.88
C ALA A 114 1.24 11.08 -12.37
N ALA A 115 2.52 10.85 -12.66
CA ALA A 115 3.62 11.73 -12.25
C ALA A 115 3.47 13.17 -12.76
N LYS A 116 2.88 13.34 -13.95
CA LYS A 116 2.82 14.63 -14.64
C LYS A 116 1.51 15.38 -14.38
N CYS A 117 0.56 14.78 -13.66
CA CYS A 117 -0.79 15.29 -13.55
C CYS A 117 -0.84 16.71 -12.95
N ARG A 118 -0.15 16.91 -11.82
CA ARG A 118 -0.07 18.22 -11.16
C ARG A 118 0.60 19.27 -12.05
N TYR A 119 1.71 18.92 -12.69
CA TYR A 119 2.44 19.86 -13.54
C TYR A 119 1.61 20.25 -14.78
N ARG A 120 0.94 19.28 -15.40
CA ARG A 120 0.21 19.48 -16.66
C ARG A 120 -1.15 20.14 -16.48
N TRP A 121 -1.88 19.80 -15.42
CA TRP A 121 -3.28 20.21 -15.24
C TRP A 121 -3.55 20.95 -13.91
N GLY A 122 -2.55 21.13 -13.05
CA GLY A 122 -2.74 21.72 -11.72
C GLY A 122 -3.52 20.82 -10.75
N ALA A 123 -3.83 19.59 -11.14
CA ALA A 123 -4.59 18.63 -10.35
C ALA A 123 -3.66 17.69 -9.59
N GLY A 124 -3.83 17.59 -8.28
CA GLY A 124 -3.22 16.52 -7.49
C GLY A 124 -3.80 15.17 -7.89
N LEU A 125 -3.01 14.12 -7.71
CA LEU A 125 -3.44 12.75 -7.98
C LEU A 125 -3.15 11.90 -6.75
N ALA A 126 -4.02 12.03 -5.74
CA ALA A 126 -3.89 11.32 -4.47
C ALA A 126 -4.11 9.82 -4.68
N THR A 127 -3.04 9.09 -4.96
CA THR A 127 -3.09 7.64 -5.22
C THR A 127 -1.86 6.98 -4.64
N VAL A 128 -2.07 5.82 -4.01
CA VAL A 128 -0.98 4.93 -3.62
C VAL A 128 -0.95 3.75 -4.56
N PHE A 129 0.20 3.47 -5.16
CA PHE A 129 0.46 2.26 -5.93
C PHE A 129 1.41 1.39 -5.12
N ARG A 130 0.91 0.28 -4.60
CA ARG A 130 1.65 -0.58 -3.67
C ARG A 130 1.80 -1.99 -4.20
N GLY A 131 2.84 -2.68 -3.74
CA GLY A 131 3.02 -4.08 -4.10
C GLY A 131 4.27 -4.69 -3.45
N PRO A 132 4.30 -6.02 -3.30
CA PRO A 132 5.45 -6.71 -2.74
C PRO A 132 6.64 -6.71 -3.70
N CYS A 133 7.81 -6.33 -3.20
CA CYS A 133 9.09 -6.30 -3.91
C CYS A 133 10.12 -7.22 -3.25
N GLY A 134 11.32 -7.32 -3.84
CA GLY A 134 12.53 -7.84 -3.19
C GLY A 134 12.66 -9.37 -3.14
N ALA A 135 13.90 -9.85 -3.25
CA ALA A 135 14.22 -11.28 -3.29
C ALA A 135 14.34 -11.93 -1.90
N GLY A 136 14.80 -13.19 -1.86
CA GLY A 136 15.21 -13.87 -0.62
C GLY A 136 14.14 -14.74 0.06
N VAL A 137 13.09 -15.09 -0.67
CA VAL A 137 12.01 -16.02 -0.26
C VAL A 137 11.73 -17.12 -1.30
N HIS A 138 12.64 -17.34 -2.25
CA HIS A 138 12.55 -18.38 -3.30
C HIS A 138 11.35 -18.25 -4.26
N SER A 139 10.88 -17.02 -4.54
CA SER A 139 9.70 -16.77 -5.37
C SER A 139 9.95 -16.80 -6.89
N GLY A 140 11.19 -17.05 -7.32
CA GLY A 140 11.56 -17.13 -8.73
C GLY A 140 11.77 -15.76 -9.41
N PRO A 141 11.98 -15.75 -10.74
CA PRO A 141 12.44 -14.57 -11.48
C PRO A 141 11.38 -13.48 -11.69
N PHE A 142 10.09 -13.81 -11.56
CA PHE A 142 8.97 -12.89 -11.77
C PHE A 142 8.29 -12.43 -10.47
N HIS A 143 8.94 -12.68 -9.34
CA HIS A 143 8.44 -12.31 -8.02
C HIS A 143 9.59 -11.88 -7.11
N SER A 144 10.63 -11.25 -7.63
CA SER A 144 11.85 -10.92 -6.86
C SER A 144 12.43 -9.55 -7.20
N LEU A 145 11.79 -8.80 -8.12
CA LEU A 145 12.26 -7.51 -8.58
C LEU A 145 12.17 -6.44 -7.48
N ASN A 146 13.13 -5.53 -7.54
CA ASN A 146 13.09 -4.21 -6.93
C ASN A 146 12.95 -3.20 -8.08
N ALA A 147 11.84 -2.47 -8.11
CA ALA A 147 11.40 -1.72 -9.29
C ALA A 147 11.72 -0.22 -9.23
N GLU A 148 12.28 0.25 -8.12
CA GLU A 148 12.48 1.68 -7.80
C GLU A 148 13.35 2.36 -8.86
N ALA A 149 14.37 1.65 -9.36
CA ALA A 149 15.31 2.17 -10.36
C ALA A 149 14.64 2.54 -11.70
N PHE A 150 13.51 1.90 -12.05
CA PHE A 150 12.76 2.27 -13.27
C PHE A 150 12.05 3.62 -13.14
N PHE A 151 11.77 4.06 -11.92
CA PHE A 151 10.96 5.25 -11.64
C PHE A 151 11.74 6.40 -11.01
N ILE A 152 12.95 6.18 -10.50
CA ILE A 152 13.74 7.19 -9.77
C ILE A 152 13.99 8.49 -10.54
N ASN A 153 14.07 8.42 -11.86
CA ASN A 153 14.26 9.59 -12.73
C ASN A 153 12.93 10.19 -13.25
N THR A 154 11.79 9.78 -12.69
CA THR A 154 10.46 10.28 -13.05
C THR A 154 10.01 11.35 -12.06
N ALA A 155 10.23 12.62 -12.40
CA ALA A 155 9.77 13.73 -11.58
C ALA A 155 8.24 13.71 -11.41
N GLY A 156 7.78 13.94 -10.18
CA GLY A 156 6.36 13.95 -9.81
C GLY A 156 5.84 12.66 -9.17
N LEU A 157 6.64 11.60 -9.15
CA LEU A 157 6.40 10.44 -8.30
C LEU A 157 7.15 10.60 -6.97
N LYS A 158 6.49 10.19 -5.88
CA LYS A 158 7.15 9.90 -4.60
C LYS A 158 7.30 8.40 -4.47
N MET A 159 8.37 7.94 -3.82
CA MET A 159 8.63 6.51 -3.61
C MET A 159 9.05 6.27 -2.17
N VAL A 160 8.51 5.22 -1.56
CA VAL A 160 8.86 4.81 -0.19
C VAL A 160 9.00 3.29 -0.10
N GLU A 161 9.93 2.84 0.73
CA GLU A 161 10.16 1.42 1.03
C GLU A 161 10.47 1.27 2.53
N PRO A 162 9.48 0.92 3.37
CA PRO A 162 9.70 0.74 4.80
C PRO A 162 10.51 -0.53 5.11
N SER A 163 11.30 -0.47 6.18
CA SER A 163 12.09 -1.62 6.68
C SER A 163 11.71 -2.08 8.10
N THR A 164 10.80 -1.37 8.76
CA THR A 164 10.32 -1.67 10.13
C THR A 164 8.80 -1.52 10.20
N PRO A 165 8.10 -2.24 11.11
CA PRO A 165 6.66 -2.07 11.29
C PRO A 165 6.24 -0.63 11.61
N TYR A 166 6.98 0.10 12.44
CA TYR A 166 6.69 1.51 12.75
C TYR A 166 6.68 2.36 11.48
N ASP A 167 7.74 2.24 10.67
CA ASP A 167 7.85 2.99 9.41
C ASP A 167 6.80 2.53 8.41
N ALA A 168 6.45 1.24 8.36
CA ALA A 168 5.46 0.72 7.43
C ALA A 168 4.07 1.32 7.70
N LYS A 169 3.58 1.27 8.94
CA LYS A 169 2.29 1.91 9.31
C LYS A 169 2.35 3.42 9.08
N GLY A 170 3.42 4.09 9.50
CA GLY A 170 3.53 5.54 9.37
C GLY A 170 3.63 6.02 7.93
N LEU A 171 4.37 5.31 7.07
CA LEU A 171 4.56 5.67 5.66
C LEU A 171 3.34 5.33 4.82
N ILE A 172 2.61 4.23 5.07
CA ILE A 172 1.39 3.96 4.29
C ILE A 172 0.34 5.03 4.57
N LYS A 173 0.21 5.46 5.84
CA LYS A 173 -0.68 6.56 6.22
C LYS A 173 -0.24 7.88 5.60
N ALA A 174 1.08 8.18 5.62
CA ALA A 174 1.61 9.35 4.95
C ALA A 174 1.33 9.34 3.43
N ALA A 175 1.53 8.19 2.78
CA ALA A 175 1.28 8.01 1.36
C ALA A 175 -0.20 8.18 1.01
N ILE A 176 -1.10 7.59 1.79
CA ILE A 176 -2.55 7.74 1.61
C ILE A 176 -3.00 9.18 1.83
N ARG A 177 -2.36 9.96 2.71
CA ARG A 177 -2.67 11.37 2.98
C ARG A 177 -2.00 12.35 2.00
N ASP A 178 -1.04 11.90 1.21
CA ASP A 178 -0.32 12.73 0.25
C ASP A 178 -1.23 13.14 -0.93
N PRO A 179 -1.17 14.39 -1.42
CA PRO A 179 -1.99 14.83 -2.55
C PRO A 179 -1.41 14.42 -3.93
N ASP A 180 -0.26 13.74 -3.96
CA ASP A 180 0.48 13.30 -5.15
C ASP A 180 0.61 11.77 -5.20
N PRO A 181 0.93 11.19 -6.37
CA PRO A 181 1.05 9.75 -6.49
C PRO A 181 2.29 9.23 -5.75
N VAL A 182 2.10 8.19 -4.96
CA VAL A 182 3.15 7.52 -4.19
C VAL A 182 3.28 6.06 -4.59
N LEU A 183 4.49 5.63 -4.98
CA LEU A 183 4.85 4.22 -5.09
C LEU A 183 5.29 3.71 -3.72
N TYR A 184 4.64 2.67 -3.23
CA TYR A 184 4.87 2.09 -1.92
C TYR A 184 5.35 0.65 -2.05
N PHE A 185 6.65 0.44 -1.89
CA PHE A 185 7.30 -0.85 -2.12
C PHE A 185 7.40 -1.65 -0.83
N GLU A 186 6.97 -2.90 -0.86
CA GLU A 186 6.89 -3.74 0.33
C GLU A 186 7.84 -4.92 0.22
N HIS A 187 9.02 -4.83 0.84
CA HIS A 187 9.98 -5.92 0.74
C HIS A 187 9.44 -7.20 1.41
N LYS A 188 9.00 -8.17 0.60
CA LYS A 188 8.17 -9.29 1.08
C LYS A 188 8.86 -10.23 2.06
N LYS A 189 10.19 -10.33 2.00
CA LYS A 189 11.00 -11.05 3.01
C LYS A 189 10.79 -10.50 4.42
N LEU A 190 10.44 -9.22 4.56
CA LEU A 190 10.29 -8.55 5.83
C LEU A 190 8.89 -8.73 6.44
N TYR A 191 7.86 -9.05 5.62
CA TYR A 191 6.46 -9.10 6.04
C TYR A 191 6.24 -9.81 7.37
N ARG A 192 6.83 -10.99 7.54
CA ARG A 192 6.62 -11.89 8.69
C ARG A 192 7.92 -12.27 9.39
N LEU A 193 8.97 -11.46 9.23
CA LEU A 193 10.27 -11.79 9.78
C LEU A 193 10.25 -11.62 11.32
N PRO A 194 10.41 -12.70 12.13
CA PRO A 194 10.12 -12.62 13.57
C PRO A 194 10.96 -11.59 14.34
N ARG A 195 12.23 -11.43 13.95
CA ARG A 195 13.17 -10.46 14.56
C ARG A 195 12.86 -9.00 14.25
N LEU A 196 11.91 -8.73 13.35
CA LEU A 196 11.45 -7.36 13.03
C LEU A 196 10.12 -7.02 13.67
N ARG A 197 9.54 -7.92 14.49
CA ARG A 197 8.37 -7.55 15.29
C ARG A 197 8.71 -6.36 16.17
N GLU A 198 7.82 -5.37 16.18
CA GLU A 198 8.03 -4.10 16.85
C GLU A 198 6.76 -3.70 17.58
N GLU A 199 6.90 -3.17 18.79
CA GLU A 199 5.81 -2.52 19.52
C GLU A 199 5.61 -1.12 18.94
N ILE A 200 4.42 -0.85 18.42
CA ILE A 200 4.09 0.45 17.79
C ILE A 200 2.94 1.14 18.54
N PRO A 201 2.89 2.48 18.54
CA PRO A 201 1.92 3.23 19.32
C PRO A 201 0.49 3.10 18.78
N GLU A 202 -0.48 3.23 19.69
CA GLU A 202 -1.92 3.26 19.37
C GLU A 202 -2.38 4.60 18.77
N ASP A 203 -1.67 5.69 19.11
CA ASP A 203 -2.01 7.04 18.65
C ASP A 203 -1.88 7.20 17.13
N ASP A 204 -2.59 8.20 16.57
CA ASP A 204 -2.44 8.56 15.17
C ASP A 204 -1.05 9.17 14.91
N TYR A 205 -0.30 8.56 14.00
CA TYR A 205 0.98 9.10 13.54
C TYR A 205 1.19 8.84 12.05
N ILE A 206 2.10 9.63 11.48
CA ILE A 206 2.66 9.44 10.14
C ILE A 206 4.19 9.49 10.21
N VAL A 207 4.84 8.92 9.20
CA VAL A 207 6.29 9.09 8.99
C VAL A 207 6.50 9.98 7.76
N GLU A 208 7.35 10.99 7.90
CA GLU A 208 7.60 11.99 6.85
C GLU A 208 8.24 11.33 5.61
N ILE A 209 7.58 11.48 4.46
CA ILE A 209 8.11 11.01 3.16
C ILE A 209 9.33 11.85 2.77
N GLY A 210 10.38 11.19 2.26
CA GLY A 210 11.60 11.87 1.81
C GLY A 210 12.60 12.17 2.93
N LYS A 211 12.37 11.68 4.15
CA LYS A 211 13.27 11.85 5.28
C LYS A 211 13.91 10.53 5.71
N ALA A 212 15.24 10.47 5.62
CA ALA A 212 16.01 9.36 6.12
C ALA A 212 16.05 9.33 7.66
N ARG A 213 16.14 8.14 8.25
CA ARG A 213 16.32 7.94 9.69
C ARG A 213 17.70 7.33 9.97
N THR A 214 18.45 7.94 10.87
CA THR A 214 19.67 7.33 11.42
C THR A 214 19.29 6.17 12.36
N ARG A 215 19.65 4.94 11.98
CA ARG A 215 19.38 3.75 12.81
C ARG A 215 20.49 3.44 13.81
N ARG A 216 21.73 3.79 13.47
CA ARG A 216 22.90 3.63 14.32
C ARG A 216 23.90 4.74 14.01
N GLU A 217 24.34 5.45 15.04
CA GLU A 217 25.41 6.44 14.90
C GLU A 217 26.77 5.75 14.69
N GLY A 218 27.64 6.40 13.93
CA GLY A 218 29.00 5.95 13.63
C GLY A 218 29.85 7.09 13.07
N ARG A 219 31.18 6.95 13.10
CA ARG A 219 32.13 7.99 12.65
C ARG A 219 33.29 7.44 11.79
N ASP A 220 33.27 6.15 11.44
CA ASP A 220 34.40 5.49 10.78
C ASP A 220 34.41 5.64 9.24
N LEU A 221 33.30 6.10 8.65
CA LEU A 221 33.13 6.32 7.20
C LEU A 221 32.59 7.75 6.97
N SER A 222 33.12 8.43 5.95
CA SER A 222 32.77 9.80 5.54
C SER A 222 31.90 9.84 4.30
#